data_AF-A0AAV9KXU7-F1
#
_entry.id   AF-A0AAV9KXU7-F1
#
_cell.length_a   1.000
_cell.length_b   1.000
_cell.length_c   1.000
_cell.angle_alpha   90.00
_cell.angle_beta   90.00
_cell.angle_gamma   90.00
#
_symmetry.space_group_name_H-M   'P 1'
#
loop_
_entity.id
_entity.type
_entity.pdbx_description
1 polymer ?
#
loop_
_entity_poly.entity_id
_entity_poly.type
_entity_poly.pdbx_seq_one_letter_code
_entity_poly.pdbx_strand_id
1 'polypeptide(L)'
;MESIWAILELLLISAIVLAFGLSAAIVFETFRRRFNHTHVEAPPVFEDPTSFKPVPCPHIFDPAEKYISLIIPAYDEEHRIAGALEETLNYLQRRAANNSTFTYEVNIVDDGSADGTKRAAFVFVKRLCRQCASHPSWEEPWERVSYKESESKLNIR
;
A
#
# COMPACT_ATOMS: atom_id res chain seq x y z
N MET A 1 -46.65 43.75 -2.85
CA MET A 1 -45.20 43.77 -3.15
C MET A 1 -44.41 43.35 -1.91
N GLU A 2 -44.67 43.96 -0.75
CA GLU A 2 -44.07 43.57 0.55
C GLU A 2 -44.14 42.07 0.90
N SER A 3 -45.28 41.42 0.66
CA SER A 3 -45.46 39.99 0.96
C SER A 3 -44.61 39.06 0.08
N ILE A 4 -44.27 39.48 -1.15
CA ILE A 4 -43.47 38.67 -2.09
C ILE A 4 -42.01 38.68 -1.64
N TRP A 5 -41.51 39.84 -1.20
CA TRP A 5 -40.15 39.97 -0.65
C TRP A 5 -39.97 39.15 0.62
N ALA A 6 -40.95 39.18 1.54
CA ALA A 6 -40.93 38.37 2.74
C ALA A 6 -40.87 36.85 2.45
N ILE A 7 -41.57 36.38 1.40
CA ILE A 7 -41.52 34.97 0.97
C ILE A 7 -40.14 34.63 0.38
N LEU A 8 -39.56 35.52 -0.44
CA LEU A 8 -38.23 35.32 -1.02
C LEU A 8 -37.12 35.26 0.03
N GLU A 9 -37.18 36.13 1.05
CA GLU A 9 -36.25 36.11 2.18
C GLU A 9 -36.33 34.80 2.97
N LEU A 10 -37.55 34.32 3.24
CA LEU A 10 -37.77 33.06 3.96
C LEU A 10 -37.24 31.85 3.17
N LEU A 11 -37.40 31.84 1.84
CA LEU A 11 -36.85 30.80 0.98
C LEU A 11 -35.32 30.84 0.92
N LEU A 12 -34.71 32.04 0.89
CA LEU A 12 -33.25 32.19 0.90
C LEU A 12 -32.65 31.70 2.21
N ILE A 13 -33.25 32.07 3.35
CA ILE A 13 -32.80 31.60 4.67
C ILE A 13 -32.93 30.09 4.77
N SER A 14 -34.05 29.51 4.31
CA SER A 14 -34.24 28.05 4.28
C SER A 14 -33.17 27.35 3.44
N ALA A 15 -32.83 27.88 2.26
CA ALA A 15 -31.80 27.32 1.40
C ALA A 15 -30.41 27.36 2.05
N ILE A 16 -30.06 28.45 2.74
CA ILE A 16 -28.78 28.57 3.47
C ILE A 16 -28.69 27.56 4.62
N VAL A 17 -29.77 27.40 5.39
CA VAL A 17 -29.81 26.42 6.50
C VAL A 17 -29.64 25.00 5.97
N LEU A 18 -30.30 24.65 4.87
CA LEU A 18 -30.15 23.33 4.22
C LEU A 18 -28.73 23.12 3.69
N ALA A 19 -28.14 24.12 3.02
CA ALA A 19 -26.79 24.05 2.51
C ALA A 19 -25.75 23.90 3.64
N PHE A 20 -25.90 24.67 4.71
CA PHE A 20 -25.05 24.55 5.89
C PHE A 20 -25.20 23.19 6.56
N GLY A 21 -26.43 22.71 6.78
CA GLY A 21 -26.69 21.39 7.34
C GLY A 21 -26.09 20.26 6.51
N LEU A 22 -26.17 20.35 5.18
CA LEU A 22 -25.59 19.37 4.27
C LEU A 22 -24.06 19.42 4.28
N SER A 23 -23.45 20.61 4.29
CA SER A 23 -22.01 20.76 4.43
C SER A 23 -21.50 20.22 5.78
N ALA A 24 -22.22 20.50 6.87
CA ALA A 24 -21.90 20.01 8.20
C ALA A 24 -22.05 18.48 8.28
N ALA A 25 -23.05 17.90 7.63
CA ALA A 25 -23.21 16.45 7.54
C ALA A 25 -22.07 15.80 6.75
N ILE A 26 -21.64 16.39 5.62
CA ILE A 26 -20.49 15.91 4.84
C ILE A 26 -19.22 15.99 5.69
N VAL A 27 -18.97 17.13 6.34
CA VAL A 27 -17.81 17.31 7.22
C VAL A 27 -17.86 16.31 8.37
N PHE A 28 -18.99 16.19 9.07
CA PHE A 28 -19.16 15.26 10.18
C PHE A 28 -18.95 13.80 9.75
N GLU A 29 -19.50 13.39 8.61
CA GLU A 29 -19.30 12.05 8.06
C GLU A 29 -17.85 11.82 7.63
N THR A 30 -17.19 12.83 7.06
CA THR A 30 -15.76 12.77 6.69
C THR A 30 -14.88 12.66 7.93
N PHE A 31 -15.17 13.43 8.98
CA PHE A 31 -14.50 13.33 10.28
C PHE A 31 -14.77 11.98 10.94
N ARG A 32 -16.02 11.50 10.93
CA ARG A 32 -16.39 10.19 11.47
C ARG A 32 -15.63 9.07 10.76
N ARG A 33 -15.49 9.12 9.43
CA ARG A 33 -14.66 8.18 8.65
C ARG A 33 -13.19 8.24 9.02
N ARG A 34 -12.64 9.45 9.24
CA ARG A 34 -11.24 9.63 9.64
C ARG A 34 -10.94 9.04 11.02
N PHE A 35 -11.87 9.16 11.97
CA PHE A 35 -11.70 8.68 13.35
C PHE A 35 -12.29 7.29 13.60
N ASN A 36 -13.07 6.73 12.68
CA ASN A 36 -13.53 5.35 12.75
C ASN A 36 -12.40 4.41 12.32
N HIS A 37 -11.36 4.31 13.17
CA HIS A 37 -10.35 3.27 13.13
C HIS A 37 -10.92 1.95 13.63
N THR A 38 -12.11 1.55 13.15
CA THR A 38 -12.42 0.13 13.12
C THR A 38 -11.41 -0.46 12.15
N HIS A 39 -10.26 -0.90 12.68
CA HIS A 39 -9.41 -1.87 12.03
C HIS A 39 -10.37 -2.99 11.65
N VAL A 40 -10.79 -3.02 10.39
CA VAL A 40 -11.37 -4.23 9.84
C VAL A 40 -10.25 -5.24 10.04
N GLU A 41 -10.47 -6.22 10.91
CA GLU A 41 -9.57 -7.34 11.14
C GLU A 41 -9.53 -8.22 9.87
N ALA A 42 -9.28 -7.61 8.71
CA ALA A 42 -8.76 -8.32 7.58
C ALA A 42 -7.35 -8.72 7.99
N PRO A 43 -7.04 -10.03 8.01
CA PRO A 43 -5.68 -10.46 8.25
C PRO A 43 -4.77 -9.73 7.26
N PRO A 44 -3.57 -9.30 7.67
CA PRO A 44 -2.64 -8.72 6.72
C PRO A 44 -2.39 -9.76 5.62
N VAL A 45 -2.47 -9.29 4.39
CA VAL A 45 -2.32 -10.10 3.17
C VAL A 45 -1.28 -9.40 2.32
N PHE A 46 -0.36 -10.17 1.77
CA PHE A 46 0.60 -9.71 0.77
C PHE A 46 0.07 -10.02 -0.62
N GLU A 47 0.38 -9.19 -1.62
CA GLU A 47 0.12 -9.54 -3.01
C GLU A 47 1.34 -10.25 -3.60
N ASP A 48 1.12 -11.39 -4.24
CA ASP A 48 2.15 -12.04 -5.04
C ASP A 48 2.40 -11.21 -6.33
N PRO A 49 3.62 -10.72 -6.58
CA PRO A 49 3.94 -9.89 -7.75
C PRO A 49 3.77 -10.61 -9.10
N THR A 50 3.70 -11.94 -9.11
CA THR A 50 3.56 -12.75 -10.33
C THR A 50 2.10 -13.11 -10.59
N SER A 51 1.36 -13.54 -9.56
CA SER A 51 -0.03 -13.99 -9.71
C SER A 51 -1.10 -12.98 -9.31
N PHE A 52 -0.71 -11.88 -8.65
CA PHE A 52 -1.60 -10.89 -8.01
C PHE A 52 -2.61 -11.52 -7.05
N LYS A 53 -2.33 -12.74 -6.58
CA LYS A 53 -3.19 -13.40 -5.60
C LYS A 53 -2.81 -12.93 -4.19
N PRO A 54 -3.81 -12.81 -3.31
CA PRO A 54 -3.57 -12.57 -1.90
C PRO A 54 -2.84 -13.78 -1.28
N VAL A 55 -1.72 -13.52 -0.61
CA VAL A 55 -0.92 -14.48 0.16
C VAL A 55 -1.07 -14.14 1.65
N PRO A 56 -1.45 -15.10 2.50
CA PRO A 56 -1.57 -14.86 3.94
C PRO A 56 -0.21 -14.52 4.55
N CYS A 57 -0.18 -13.61 5.52
CA CYS A 57 1.03 -13.38 6.30
C CYS A 57 1.35 -14.60 7.19
N PRO A 58 2.65 -14.92 7.37
CA PRO A 58 3.06 -15.95 8.32
C PRO A 58 2.71 -15.56 9.76
N HIS A 59 2.53 -16.55 10.62
CA HIS A 59 2.23 -16.37 12.04
C HIS A 59 3.52 -16.24 12.86
N ILE A 60 3.50 -15.50 13.97
CA ILE A 60 4.67 -15.31 14.85
C ILE A 60 5.17 -16.60 15.52
N PHE A 61 4.34 -17.65 15.53
CA PHE A 61 4.68 -18.96 16.10
C PHE A 61 5.11 -19.97 15.03
N ASP A 62 5.05 -19.58 13.75
CA ASP A 62 5.55 -20.42 12.67
C ASP A 62 7.08 -20.47 12.74
N PRO A 63 7.69 -21.59 12.32
CA PRO A 63 9.14 -21.68 12.24
C PRO A 63 9.72 -20.63 11.28
N ALA A 64 10.89 -20.09 11.60
CA ALA A 64 11.55 -19.10 10.75
C ALA A 64 12.07 -19.74 9.45
N GLU A 65 11.48 -19.36 8.31
CA GLU A 65 11.87 -19.85 6.98
C GLU A 65 13.02 -19.05 6.36
N LYS A 66 13.14 -17.77 6.72
CA LYS A 66 14.15 -16.85 6.17
C LYS A 66 15.20 -16.53 7.22
N TYR A 67 16.47 -16.54 6.82
CA TYR A 67 17.58 -16.16 7.71
C TYR A 67 17.50 -14.68 8.08
N ILE A 68 17.08 -13.80 7.16
CA ILE A 68 16.89 -12.38 7.41
C ILE A 68 15.70 -11.82 6.63
N SER A 69 14.94 -10.95 7.28
CA SER A 69 13.93 -10.11 6.64
C SER A 69 14.41 -8.66 6.62
N LEU A 70 14.50 -8.06 5.44
CA LEU A 70 14.84 -6.66 5.27
C LEU A 70 13.56 -5.85 5.04
N ILE A 71 13.23 -4.96 5.98
CA ILE A 71 12.07 -4.09 5.90
C ILE A 71 12.54 -2.70 5.45
N ILE A 72 12.01 -2.23 4.32
CA ILE A 72 12.34 -0.93 3.73
C ILE A 72 11.11 -0.04 3.82
N PRO A 73 11.04 0.89 4.79
CA PRO A 73 10.05 1.96 4.75
C PRO A 73 10.39 2.91 3.59
N ALA A 74 9.37 3.31 2.83
CA ALA A 74 9.52 4.20 1.67
C ALA A 74 8.48 5.33 1.75
N TYR A 75 8.94 6.57 1.69
CA TYR A 75 8.10 7.77 1.60
C TYR A 75 8.70 8.73 0.57
N ASP A 76 7.97 8.99 -0.50
CA ASP A 76 8.38 9.87 -1.61
C ASP A 76 9.77 9.51 -2.18
N GLU A 77 9.92 8.24 -2.54
CA GLU A 77 11.13 7.59 -3.06
C GLU A 77 11.05 7.25 -4.57
N GLU A 78 10.12 7.82 -5.36
CA GLU A 78 9.88 7.44 -6.77
C GLU A 78 11.17 7.34 -7.61
N HIS A 79 12.11 8.25 -7.39
CA HIS A 79 13.36 8.33 -8.16
C HIS A 79 14.53 7.56 -7.54
N ARG A 80 14.46 7.22 -6.24
CA ARG A 80 15.58 6.62 -5.48
C ARG A 80 15.39 5.12 -5.24
N ILE A 81 14.14 4.66 -5.12
CA ILE A 81 13.82 3.30 -4.70
C ILE A 81 14.38 2.23 -5.65
N ALA A 82 14.37 2.48 -6.96
CA ALA A 82 14.86 1.52 -7.94
C ALA A 82 16.37 1.26 -7.80
N GLY A 83 17.18 2.33 -7.65
CA GLY A 83 18.62 2.20 -7.47
C GLY A 83 18.99 1.56 -6.14
N ALA A 84 18.29 1.93 -5.06
CA ALA A 84 18.48 1.33 -3.74
C ALA A 84 18.19 -0.19 -3.75
N LEU A 85 17.11 -0.60 -4.41
CA LEU A 85 16.75 -2.02 -4.55
C LEU A 85 17.73 -2.79 -5.44
N GLU A 86 18.24 -2.18 -6.51
CA GLU A 86 19.26 -2.79 -7.38
C GLU A 86 20.54 -3.11 -6.62
N GLU A 87 21.07 -2.16 -5.86
CA GLU A 87 22.27 -2.36 -5.03
C GLU A 87 22.03 -3.40 -3.94
N THR A 88 20.89 -3.29 -3.24
CA THR A 88 20.50 -4.19 -2.16
C THR A 88 20.40 -5.64 -2.64
N LEU A 89 19.68 -5.88 -3.75
CA LEU A 89 19.49 -7.22 -4.28
C LEU A 89 20.79 -7.79 -4.85
N ASN A 90 21.62 -6.99 -5.50
CA ASN A 90 22.92 -7.44 -6.00
C ASN A 90 23.81 -7.97 -4.85
N TYR A 91 23.81 -7.32 -3.67
CA TYR A 91 24.50 -7.85 -2.50
C TYR A 91 23.88 -9.14 -1.98
N LEU A 92 22.55 -9.14 -1.75
CA LEU A 92 21.84 -10.29 -1.17
C LEU A 92 21.96 -11.55 -2.04
N GLN A 93 21.86 -11.40 -3.36
CA GLN A 93 22.04 -12.50 -4.33
C GLN A 93 23.45 -13.07 -4.29
N ARG A 94 24.49 -12.23 -4.28
CA ARG A 94 25.88 -12.70 -4.17
C ARG A 94 26.12 -13.44 -2.86
N ARG A 95 25.54 -12.96 -1.77
CA ARG A 95 25.65 -13.61 -0.46
C ARG A 95 24.94 -14.97 -0.45
N ALA A 96 23.74 -15.07 -1.03
CA ALA A 96 23.01 -16.32 -1.16
C ALA A 96 23.75 -17.33 -2.06
N ALA A 97 24.35 -16.86 -3.16
CA ALA A 97 25.18 -17.70 -4.03
C ALA A 97 26.42 -18.27 -3.30
N ASN A 98 27.00 -17.51 -2.36
CA ASN A 98 28.17 -17.94 -1.60
C ASN A 98 27.82 -18.81 -0.37
N ASN A 99 26.59 -18.75 0.13
CA ASN A 99 26.15 -19.52 1.29
C ASN A 99 24.73 -20.05 1.08
N SER A 100 24.61 -21.36 0.85
CA SER A 100 23.33 -22.04 0.60
C SER A 100 22.36 -22.04 1.79
N THR A 101 22.83 -21.75 3.01
CA THR A 101 21.98 -21.59 4.20
C THR A 101 21.42 -20.18 4.37
N PHE A 102 21.91 -19.22 3.60
CA PHE A 102 21.47 -17.83 3.66
C PHE A 102 20.24 -17.63 2.77
N THR A 103 19.08 -17.50 3.40
CA THR A 103 17.81 -17.15 2.75
C THR A 103 17.35 -15.77 3.21
N TYR A 104 16.69 -15.01 2.33
CA TYR A 104 16.26 -13.66 2.67
C TYR A 104 14.91 -13.32 2.05
N GLU A 105 14.25 -12.33 2.65
CA GLU A 105 13.10 -11.63 2.07
C GLU A 105 13.30 -10.11 2.17
N VAL A 106 12.70 -9.38 1.23
CA VAL A 106 12.72 -7.91 1.22
C VAL A 106 11.28 -7.43 1.16
N ASN A 107 10.86 -6.70 2.19
CA ASN A 107 9.51 -6.16 2.34
C ASN A 107 9.55 -4.64 2.17
N ILE A 108 8.91 -4.13 1.12
CA ILE A 108 8.80 -2.70 0.86
C ILE A 108 7.48 -2.21 1.46
N VAL A 109 7.56 -1.25 2.37
CA VAL A 109 6.41 -0.67 3.07
C VAL A 109 6.30 0.79 2.66
N ASP A 110 5.29 1.10 1.86
CA ASP A 110 4.98 2.49 1.53
C ASP A 110 4.31 3.19 2.74
N ASP A 111 4.98 4.18 3.29
CA ASP A 111 4.57 4.98 4.46
C ASP A 111 3.73 6.20 4.06
N GLY A 112 2.83 6.00 3.10
CA GLY A 112 1.87 7.02 2.65
C GLY A 112 2.45 8.05 1.68
N SER A 113 3.32 7.62 0.76
CA SER A 113 3.86 8.47 -0.30
C SER A 113 2.76 9.17 -1.10
N ALA A 114 3.02 10.42 -1.51
CA ALA A 114 2.15 11.21 -2.37
C ALA A 114 2.57 11.13 -3.86
N ASP A 115 3.77 10.60 -4.13
CA ASP A 115 4.35 10.47 -5.46
C ASP A 115 4.16 9.06 -6.08
N GLY A 116 4.89 8.76 -7.16
CA GLY A 116 4.86 7.46 -7.84
C GLY A 116 5.66 6.35 -7.16
N THR A 117 6.07 6.45 -5.89
CA THR A 117 6.88 5.45 -5.16
C THR A 117 6.32 4.03 -5.31
N LYS A 118 5.01 3.88 -5.08
CA LYS A 118 4.29 2.61 -5.23
C LYS A 118 4.54 1.95 -6.58
N ARG A 119 4.35 2.73 -7.64
CA ARG A 119 4.49 2.31 -9.03
C ARG A 119 5.94 1.98 -9.35
N ALA A 120 6.89 2.80 -8.89
CA ALA A 120 8.32 2.59 -9.12
C ALA A 120 8.79 1.27 -8.49
N ALA A 121 8.44 1.02 -7.22
CA ALA A 121 8.71 -0.24 -6.53
C ALA A 121 8.07 -1.43 -7.26
N PHE A 122 6.78 -1.33 -7.61
CA PHE A 122 6.07 -2.40 -8.30
C PHE A 122 6.68 -2.75 -9.67
N VAL A 123 7.02 -1.73 -10.47
CA VAL A 123 7.67 -1.92 -11.78
C VAL A 123 9.03 -2.61 -11.63
N PHE A 124 9.80 -2.23 -10.61
CA PHE A 124 11.09 -2.84 -10.32
C PHE A 124 10.94 -4.34 -10.00
N VAL A 125 10.04 -4.70 -9.08
CA VAL A 125 9.79 -6.11 -8.70
C VAL A 125 9.34 -6.95 -9.89
N LYS A 126 8.42 -6.43 -10.71
CA LYS A 126 7.95 -7.12 -11.93
C LYS A 126 9.08 -7.38 -12.94
N ARG A 127 10.05 -6.46 -13.05
CA ARG A 127 11.22 -6.63 -13.92
C ARG A 127 12.12 -7.76 -13.40
N LEU A 128 12.34 -7.82 -12.09
CA LEU A 128 13.12 -8.88 -11.44
C LEU A 128 12.52 -10.27 -11.70
N CYS A 129 11.21 -10.44 -11.45
CA CYS A 129 10.54 -11.74 -11.67
C CYS A 129 10.67 -12.24 -13.12
N ARG A 130 10.58 -11.34 -14.10
CA ARG A 130 10.77 -11.69 -15.53
C ARG A 130 12.18 -12.17 -15.84
N GLN A 131 13.20 -11.55 -15.24
CA GLN A 131 14.59 -11.96 -15.44
C GLN A 131 14.82 -13.36 -14.85
N CYS A 132 14.25 -13.66 -13.69
CA CYS A 132 14.35 -14.96 -13.05
C CYS A 132 13.64 -16.06 -13.84
N ALA A 133 12.47 -15.78 -14.43
CA ALA A 133 11.79 -16.73 -15.32
C ALA A 133 12.59 -17.09 -16.59
N SER A 134 13.49 -16.22 -17.05
CA SER A 134 14.31 -16.43 -18.25
C SER A 134 15.62 -17.20 -18.02
N HIS A 135 16.00 -17.43 -16.76
CA HIS A 135 17.16 -18.24 -16.39
C HIS A 135 16.76 -19.28 -15.32
N PRO A 136 16.47 -20.53 -15.71
CA PRO A 136 15.99 -21.56 -14.77
C PRO A 136 17.06 -22.14 -13.84
N SER A 137 18.35 -21.79 -14.01
CA SER A 137 19.43 -22.19 -13.08
C SER A 137 19.43 -21.40 -11.77
N TRP A 138 18.53 -20.42 -11.63
CA TRP A 138 18.29 -19.65 -10.41
C TRP A 138 17.11 -20.32 -9.68
N GLU A 139 17.29 -21.57 -9.23
CA GLU A 139 16.34 -22.18 -8.29
C GLU A 139 16.26 -21.31 -7.03
N GLU A 140 15.03 -20.93 -6.66
CA GLU A 140 14.71 -19.73 -5.87
C GLU A 140 15.35 -19.67 -4.47
N PRO A 141 16.30 -18.75 -4.22
CA PRO A 141 16.77 -18.44 -2.86
C PRO A 141 15.86 -17.42 -2.14
N TRP A 142 14.89 -16.82 -2.85
CA TRP A 142 14.00 -15.77 -2.37
C TRP A 142 12.56 -16.10 -2.81
N GLU A 143 11.67 -16.37 -1.85
CA GLU A 143 10.25 -16.68 -2.15
C GLU A 143 9.33 -15.44 -2.04
N ARG A 144 9.84 -14.29 -1.57
CA ARG A 144 8.98 -13.13 -1.30
C ARG A 144 9.71 -11.80 -1.48
N VAL A 145 9.32 -11.07 -2.52
CA VAL A 145 9.35 -9.61 -2.52
C VAL A 145 7.90 -9.16 -2.54
N SER A 146 7.35 -8.97 -1.35
CA SER A 146 5.97 -8.55 -1.18
C SER A 146 5.89 -7.03 -1.17
N TYR A 147 5.06 -6.49 -2.04
CA TYR A 147 4.64 -5.10 -1.96
C TYR A 147 3.35 -5.06 -1.14
N LYS A 148 3.38 -4.43 0.04
CA LYS A 148 2.17 -4.20 0.82
C LYS A 148 1.63 -2.83 0.44
N GLU A 149 0.56 -2.80 -0.35
CA GLU A 149 -0.21 -1.58 -0.49
C GLU A 149 -0.84 -1.26 0.87
N SER A 150 -0.54 -0.07 1.39
CA SER A 150 -1.41 0.61 2.34
C SER A 150 -2.73 0.89 1.60
N GLU A 151 -3.58 -0.13 1.50
CA GLU A 151 -4.91 0.00 0.94
C GLU A 151 -5.77 0.80 1.90
N SER A 152 -5.81 2.10 1.68
CA SER A 152 -7.05 2.85 1.81
C SER A 152 -7.92 2.59 0.58
N LYS A 153 -8.18 1.31 0.24
CA LYS A 153 -9.19 0.98 -0.77
C LYS A 153 -10.57 1.19 -0.14
N LEU A 154 -11.14 2.35 -0.46
CA LEU A 154 -12.57 2.60 -0.40
C LEU A 154 -13.29 1.45 -1.11
N ASN A 155 -13.89 0.56 -0.34
CA ASN A 155 -14.91 -0.33 -0.85
C ASN A 155 -16.25 0.37 -0.63
N ILE A 156 -16.74 1.04 -1.67
CA ILE A 156 -18.12 1.54 -1.72
C ILE A 156 -19.00 0.31 -1.98
N ARG A 157 -19.81 -0.06 -0.98
CA ARG A 157 -21.10 -0.70 -1.24
C ARG A 157 -22.14 0.37 -1.48
#